data_AF-A0AAN8S7U0-F1
#
_entry.id   AF-A0AAN8S7U0-F1
#
_cell.length_a   1.000
_cell.length_b   1.000
_cell.length_c   1.000
_cell.angle_alpha   90.00
_cell.angle_beta   90.00
_cell.angle_gamma   90.00
#
_symmetry.space_group_name_H-M   'P 1'
#
loop_
_entity.id
_entity.type
_entity.pdbx_description
1 polymer ?
#
loop_
_entity_poly.entity_id
_entity_poly.type
_entity_poly.pdbx_seq_one_letter_code
_entity_poly.pdbx_strand_id
1 'polypeptide(L)'
;MAGRSVFKLTRLFTNCTLNHLKPCVSVSQRGFKRHVSRTLRVLKERQEEYLENMDPKEKLELERRSKFSEWNYSSEIYAFGKRLQEDFLPELLVQAFTHRSYILQEELKLKEIGVEKTNVDLSDNEELVKEGEKIISDYTKRYVAYFFPRFPLEGINSICEYLESDEVLAYISENLGTKFLILSSDYPVEQATFSKTLKAIIGALCKSQDEKRANIFVRDFIITHLAGKEIHDFLKIDNPVEVLNCILKKDGRKECEPRIIGKSATETILANYHVGMYSDKQMMGHSSGETVDIAIEMAAVDALKRLFHTTDSHRPISYNLEELPAQVTNLKLSEWNLAAFEKK
;
A
#
# COMPACT_ATOMS: atom_id res chain seq x y z
N MET A 1 4.30 14.21 86.04
CA MET A 1 3.60 13.25 86.92
C MET A 1 2.15 13.21 86.54
N ALA A 2 1.57 12.02 86.64
CA ALA A 2 0.20 11.69 86.31
C ALA A 2 -0.83 12.52 87.09
N GLY A 3 -2.05 12.60 86.55
CA GLY A 3 -3.18 13.12 87.32
C GLY A 3 -4.49 13.07 86.56
N ARG A 4 -5.06 11.88 86.42
CA ARG A 4 -6.51 11.69 86.19
C ARG A 4 -7.28 12.40 87.31
N SER A 5 -8.40 13.05 87.01
CA SER A 5 -9.69 12.65 87.56
C SER A 5 -10.82 13.49 86.99
N VAL A 6 -11.83 12.76 86.56
CA VAL A 6 -13.20 13.20 86.29
C VAL A 6 -13.84 13.67 87.60
N PHE A 7 -14.64 14.73 87.59
CA PHE A 7 -15.93 14.79 88.31
C PHE A 7 -16.81 15.92 87.73
N LYS A 8 -18.11 15.70 87.84
CA LYS A 8 -19.20 16.23 87.02
C LYS A 8 -20.09 17.15 87.88
N LEU A 9 -20.78 18.08 87.22
CA LEU A 9 -21.96 18.87 87.67
C LEU A 9 -21.71 19.94 88.77
N THR A 10 -22.26 21.15 88.77
CA THR A 10 -23.22 21.87 87.91
C THR A 10 -23.25 23.36 88.29
N ARG A 11 -23.63 24.18 87.30
CA ARG A 11 -24.35 25.47 87.37
C ARG A 11 -23.70 26.62 88.15
N LEU A 12 -23.22 27.59 87.39
CA LEU A 12 -23.54 28.99 87.65
C LEU A 12 -24.10 29.65 86.39
N PHE A 13 -25.12 30.45 86.64
CA PHE A 13 -25.94 31.16 85.68
C PHE A 13 -25.15 32.24 84.93
N THR A 14 -25.60 32.48 83.70
CA THR A 14 -25.70 33.77 83.00
C THR A 14 -24.44 34.61 82.88
N ASN A 15 -23.95 34.72 81.64
CA ASN A 15 -24.27 35.92 80.88
C ASN A 15 -24.18 35.62 79.38
N CYS A 16 -25.28 35.85 78.68
CA CYS A 16 -25.33 35.89 77.23
C CYS A 16 -24.39 36.99 76.74
N THR A 17 -23.26 36.60 76.18
CA THR A 17 -22.66 37.36 75.08
C THR A 17 -22.94 36.56 73.82
N LEU A 18 -23.86 37.07 73.01
CA LEU A 18 -24.11 36.65 71.63
C LEU A 18 -22.81 36.74 70.84
N ASN A 19 -21.98 35.70 70.90
CA ASN A 19 -20.95 35.48 69.90
C ASN A 19 -21.68 35.03 68.65
N HIS A 20 -21.83 35.96 67.71
CA HIS A 20 -22.29 35.73 66.36
C HIS A 20 -21.81 34.37 65.85
N LEU A 21 -22.73 33.42 65.74
CA LEU A 21 -22.57 32.28 64.84
C LEU A 21 -22.44 32.88 63.45
N LYS A 22 -21.20 33.05 62.98
CA LYS A 22 -20.96 33.36 61.58
C LYS A 22 -21.56 32.20 60.79
N PRO A 23 -22.55 32.43 59.90
CA PRO A 23 -22.94 31.40 58.97
C PRO A 23 -21.70 31.08 58.14
N CYS A 24 -21.11 29.89 58.35
CA CYS A 24 -20.16 29.34 57.41
C CYS A 24 -20.93 29.07 56.13
N VAL A 25 -21.01 30.08 55.26
CA VAL A 25 -21.31 29.86 53.86
C VAL A 25 -20.20 28.93 53.38
N SER A 26 -20.49 27.64 53.23
CA SER A 26 -19.61 26.72 52.53
C SER A 26 -19.60 27.16 51.08
N VAL A 27 -18.79 28.17 50.78
CA VAL A 27 -18.48 28.53 49.41
C VAL A 27 -17.77 27.31 48.85
N SER A 28 -18.41 26.58 47.94
CA SER A 28 -17.78 25.50 47.21
C SER A 28 -16.68 26.11 46.35
N GLN A 29 -15.50 26.30 46.94
CA GLN A 29 -14.32 26.62 46.16
C GLN A 29 -14.02 25.39 45.32
N ARG A 30 -14.32 25.46 44.03
CA ARG A 30 -13.80 24.54 43.02
C ARG A 30 -12.29 24.76 42.91
N GLY A 31 -11.55 24.35 43.93
CA GLY A 31 -10.09 24.34 43.93
C GLY A 31 -9.63 23.27 42.95
N PHE A 32 -8.97 23.67 41.86
CA PHE A 32 -8.34 22.71 40.96
C PHE A 32 -7.24 21.96 41.72
N LYS A 33 -7.46 20.66 41.96
CA LYS A 33 -6.49 19.78 42.61
C LYS A 33 -5.28 19.56 41.69
N ARG A 34 -4.28 20.45 41.77
CA ARG A 34 -3.07 20.44 40.94
C ARG A 34 -2.24 19.15 41.02
N HIS A 35 -2.40 18.36 42.08
CA HIS A 35 -1.70 17.06 42.22
C HIS A 35 -2.28 15.96 41.33
N VAL A 36 -3.58 16.04 40.97
CA VAL A 36 -4.26 15.01 40.19
C VAL A 36 -3.65 14.86 38.80
N SER A 37 -3.28 15.97 38.15
CA SER A 37 -2.66 15.91 36.81
C SER A 37 -1.32 15.21 36.81
N ARG A 38 -0.47 15.43 37.83
CA ARG A 38 0.82 14.75 37.97
C ARG A 38 0.61 13.25 38.21
N THR A 39 -0.32 12.88 39.07
CA THR A 39 -0.65 11.48 39.33
C THR A 39 -1.19 10.78 38.09
N LEU A 40 -2.10 11.42 37.34
CA LEU A 40 -2.67 10.84 36.11
C LEU A 40 -1.61 10.65 35.02
N ARG A 41 -0.62 11.55 34.89
CA ARG A 41 0.51 11.37 33.98
C ARG A 41 1.33 10.15 34.32
N VAL A 42 1.71 9.99 35.59
CA VAL A 42 2.48 8.81 36.06
C VAL A 42 1.68 7.52 35.88
N LEU A 43 0.36 7.54 36.12
CA LEU A 43 -0.50 6.38 35.86
C LEU A 43 -0.55 6.03 34.36
N LYS A 44 -0.62 7.05 33.49
CA LYS A 44 -0.58 6.86 32.04
C LYS A 44 0.76 6.29 31.57
N GLU A 45 1.88 6.84 32.05
CA GLU A 45 3.23 6.34 31.75
C GLU A 45 3.39 4.87 32.14
N ARG A 46 2.90 4.48 33.33
CA ARG A 46 2.91 3.07 33.77
C ARG A 46 2.01 2.17 32.92
N GLN A 47 0.88 2.69 32.46
CA GLN A 47 0.00 1.97 31.55
C GLN A 47 0.68 1.77 30.18
N GLU A 48 1.34 2.79 29.66
CA GLU A 48 2.12 2.72 28.41
C GLU A 48 3.25 1.69 28.54
N GLU A 49 4.01 1.71 29.64
CA GLU A 49 5.05 0.72 29.94
C GLU A 49 4.50 -0.71 30.03
N TYR A 50 3.35 -0.91 30.66
CA TYR A 50 2.69 -2.23 30.69
C TYR A 50 2.31 -2.72 29.28
N LEU A 51 1.74 -1.82 28.46
CA LEU A 51 1.35 -2.14 27.08
C LEU A 51 2.55 -2.44 26.19
N GLU A 52 3.70 -1.77 26.39
CA GLU A 52 4.94 -2.05 25.67
C GLU A 52 5.53 -3.42 26.00
N ASN A 53 5.34 -3.90 27.23
CA ASN A 53 5.78 -5.22 27.66
C ASN A 53 4.80 -6.36 27.30
N MET A 54 3.64 -6.03 26.73
CA MET A 54 2.63 -7.00 26.32
C MET A 54 2.93 -7.59 24.94
N ASP A 55 2.33 -8.74 24.62
CA ASP A 55 2.47 -9.33 23.29
C ASP A 55 1.95 -8.36 22.20
N PRO A 56 2.68 -8.18 21.08
CA PRO A 56 2.33 -7.18 20.07
C PRO A 56 0.91 -7.32 19.49
N LYS A 57 0.43 -8.56 19.33
CA LYS A 57 -0.92 -8.83 18.84
C LYS A 57 -2.00 -8.41 19.84
N GLU A 58 -1.78 -8.68 21.12
CA GLU A 58 -2.71 -8.31 22.20
C GLU A 58 -2.77 -6.80 22.38
N LYS A 59 -1.59 -6.14 22.33
CA LYS A 59 -1.49 -4.68 22.35
C LYS A 59 -2.31 -4.06 21.21
N LEU A 60 -2.09 -4.53 19.98
CA LEU A 60 -2.82 -4.05 18.81
C LEU A 60 -4.33 -4.22 19.02
N GLU A 61 -4.79 -5.37 19.47
CA GLU A 61 -6.21 -5.61 19.73
C GLU A 61 -6.81 -4.63 20.74
N LEU A 62 -6.08 -4.29 21.81
CA LEU A 62 -6.51 -3.28 22.78
C LEU A 62 -6.53 -1.87 22.16
N GLU A 63 -5.56 -1.57 21.31
CA GLU A 63 -5.39 -0.28 20.62
C GLU A 63 -6.18 -0.17 19.31
N ARG A 64 -7.11 -1.09 19.04
CA ARG A 64 -7.96 -1.04 17.84
C ARG A 64 -8.69 0.31 17.78
N ARG A 65 -8.42 1.09 16.73
CA ARG A 65 -8.87 2.48 16.60
C ARG A 65 -10.39 2.66 16.74
N SER A 66 -11.16 1.64 16.34
CA SER A 66 -12.63 1.64 16.43
C SER A 66 -13.18 1.53 17.86
N LYS A 67 -12.38 1.11 18.85
CA LYS A 67 -12.79 1.02 20.26
C LYS A 67 -12.77 2.36 20.99
N PHE A 68 -12.11 3.38 20.42
CA PHE A 68 -12.00 4.69 21.04
C PHE A 68 -13.31 5.48 20.92
N SER A 69 -13.72 6.16 21.99
CA SER A 69 -14.99 6.91 22.04
C SER A 69 -15.12 8.03 21.00
N GLU A 70 -14.00 8.54 20.49
CA GLU A 70 -13.94 9.61 19.49
C GLU A 70 -14.09 9.07 18.05
N TRP A 71 -14.10 7.75 17.87
CA TRP A 71 -14.23 7.14 16.55
C TRP A 71 -15.67 7.18 16.06
N ASN A 72 -15.88 7.72 14.86
CA ASN A 72 -17.18 7.70 14.19
C ASN A 72 -17.04 7.17 12.77
N TYR A 73 -17.46 5.92 12.57
CA TYR A 73 -17.28 5.21 11.30
C TYR A 73 -17.89 5.95 10.10
N SER A 74 -19.08 6.55 10.22
CA SER A 74 -19.72 7.24 9.10
C SER A 74 -18.95 8.51 8.67
N SER A 75 -18.39 9.23 9.65
CA SER A 75 -17.57 10.42 9.38
C SER A 75 -16.23 10.04 8.76
N GLU A 76 -15.63 8.95 9.21
CA GLU A 76 -14.35 8.44 8.69
C GLU A 76 -14.49 7.93 7.25
N ILE A 77 -15.58 7.23 6.92
CA ILE A 77 -15.91 6.80 5.55
C ILE A 77 -16.12 8.00 4.63
N TYR A 78 -16.84 9.02 5.08
CA TYR A 78 -17.00 10.26 4.31
C TYR A 78 -15.67 10.97 4.09
N ALA A 79 -14.86 11.11 5.14
CA ALA A 79 -13.54 11.74 5.08
C ALA A 79 -12.58 10.97 4.16
N PHE A 80 -12.65 9.64 4.15
CA PHE A 80 -11.85 8.79 3.26
C PHE A 80 -12.08 9.15 1.79
N GLY A 81 -13.34 9.21 1.35
CA GLY A 81 -13.68 9.57 -0.03
C GLY A 81 -13.21 10.97 -0.39
N LYS A 82 -13.48 11.96 0.47
CA LYS A 82 -13.09 13.36 0.23
C LYS A 82 -11.59 13.58 0.20
N ARG A 83 -10.81 12.85 1.00
CA ARG A 83 -9.34 12.91 0.97
C ARG A 83 -8.77 12.44 -0.37
N LEU A 84 -9.41 11.45 -1.00
CA LEU A 84 -9.04 10.95 -2.34
C LEU A 84 -9.57 11.83 -3.47
N GLN A 85 -10.36 12.85 -3.15
CA GLN A 85 -11.07 13.69 -4.12
C GLN A 85 -12.04 12.89 -5.01
N GLU A 86 -12.64 11.84 -4.45
CA GLU A 86 -13.62 10.99 -5.13
C GLU A 86 -15.00 11.09 -4.47
N ASP A 87 -16.05 10.92 -5.28
CA ASP A 87 -17.43 10.92 -4.83
C ASP A 87 -17.98 9.48 -4.81
N PHE A 88 -17.81 8.81 -3.68
CA PHE A 88 -18.33 7.48 -3.43
C PHE A 88 -19.78 7.50 -2.96
N LEU A 89 -20.56 6.49 -3.36
CA LEU A 89 -21.81 6.18 -2.67
C LEU A 89 -21.49 5.55 -1.30
N PRO A 90 -22.02 6.08 -0.18
CA PRO A 90 -21.63 5.63 1.15
C PRO A 90 -21.96 4.16 1.40
N GLU A 91 -23.07 3.66 0.85
CA GLU A 91 -23.49 2.26 0.99
C GLU A 91 -22.48 1.30 0.33
N LEU A 92 -22.06 1.61 -0.91
CA LEU A 92 -21.08 0.80 -1.64
C LEU A 92 -19.69 0.86 -1.01
N LEU A 93 -19.32 2.02 -0.46
CA LEU A 93 -18.03 2.17 0.21
C LEU A 93 -18.01 1.39 1.52
N VAL A 94 -19.10 1.41 2.30
CA VAL A 94 -19.24 0.55 3.49
C VAL A 94 -19.18 -0.92 3.07
N GLN A 95 -19.89 -1.32 2.02
CA GLN A 95 -19.82 -2.67 1.46
C GLN A 95 -18.39 -3.05 1.06
N ALA A 96 -17.60 -2.14 0.48
CA ALA A 96 -16.23 -2.44 0.10
C ALA A 96 -15.33 -2.80 1.30
N PHE A 97 -15.57 -2.18 2.46
CA PHE A 97 -14.84 -2.44 3.70
C PHE A 97 -15.37 -3.64 4.51
N THR A 98 -16.57 -4.17 4.19
CA THR A 98 -17.15 -5.33 4.89
C THR A 98 -16.74 -6.66 4.27
N HIS A 99 -15.92 -7.42 5.00
CA HIS A 99 -15.58 -8.78 4.61
C HIS A 99 -16.61 -9.80 5.11
N ARG A 100 -16.72 -10.91 4.37
CA ARG A 100 -17.55 -12.05 4.77
C ARG A 100 -17.20 -12.59 6.16
N SER A 101 -15.91 -12.60 6.52
CA SER A 101 -15.45 -13.07 7.83
C SER A 101 -15.98 -12.24 9.00
N TYR A 102 -16.13 -10.93 8.80
CA TYR A 102 -16.74 -10.03 9.78
C TYR A 102 -18.22 -10.32 9.99
N ILE A 103 -18.98 -10.48 8.89
CA ILE A 103 -20.41 -10.81 8.94
C ILE A 103 -20.62 -12.11 9.72
N LEU A 104 -19.82 -13.15 9.43
CA LEU A 104 -19.86 -14.42 10.16
C LEU A 104 -19.58 -14.24 11.66
N GLN A 105 -18.60 -13.41 12.02
CA GLN A 105 -18.29 -13.13 13.42
C GLN A 105 -19.43 -12.42 14.15
N GLU A 106 -20.13 -11.48 13.48
CA GLU A 106 -21.30 -10.82 14.04
C GLU A 106 -22.50 -11.77 14.19
N GLU A 107 -22.77 -12.60 13.17
CA GLU A 107 -23.81 -13.64 13.24
C GLU A 107 -23.59 -14.57 14.43
N LEU A 108 -22.34 -14.98 14.69
CA LEU A 108 -21.98 -15.82 15.84
C LEU A 108 -22.22 -15.09 17.17
N LYS A 109 -21.80 -13.83 17.29
CA LYS A 109 -22.04 -13.02 18.50
C LYS A 109 -23.54 -12.85 18.79
N LEU A 110 -24.35 -12.63 17.76
CA LEU A 110 -25.81 -12.53 17.92
C LEU A 110 -26.45 -13.85 18.38
N LYS A 111 -25.96 -14.98 17.87
CA LYS A 111 -26.40 -16.32 18.31
C LYS A 111 -26.04 -16.58 19.78
N GLU A 112 -24.86 -16.18 20.22
CA GLU A 112 -24.42 -16.31 21.62
C GLU A 112 -25.30 -15.47 22.58
N ILE A 113 -25.74 -14.30 22.13
CA ILE A 113 -26.63 -13.41 22.91
C ILE A 113 -28.10 -13.88 22.87
N GLY A 114 -28.44 -14.83 21.99
CA GLY A 114 -29.78 -15.41 21.88
C GLY A 114 -30.77 -14.59 21.04
N VAL A 115 -30.28 -13.79 20.08
CA VAL A 115 -31.13 -13.01 19.16
C VAL A 115 -31.58 -13.90 18.00
N GLU A 116 -32.91 -14.05 17.82
CA GLU A 116 -33.50 -14.96 16.82
C GLU A 116 -33.29 -14.50 15.36
N LYS A 117 -33.16 -13.19 15.12
CA LYS A 117 -32.82 -12.63 13.81
C LYS A 117 -31.30 -12.59 13.66
N THR A 118 -30.74 -13.66 13.11
CA THR A 118 -29.29 -13.76 12.87
C THR A 118 -28.85 -13.11 11.56
N ASN A 119 -29.78 -12.72 10.68
CA ASN A 119 -29.41 -12.13 9.40
C ASN A 119 -29.05 -10.66 9.61
N VAL A 120 -27.76 -10.35 9.55
CA VAL A 120 -27.27 -8.98 9.56
C VAL A 120 -27.50 -8.41 8.17
N ASP A 121 -28.18 -7.26 8.05
CA ASP A 121 -28.41 -6.56 6.78
C ASP A 121 -27.11 -5.91 6.26
N LEU A 122 -26.05 -6.70 6.10
CA LEU A 122 -24.76 -6.30 5.56
C LEU A 122 -24.44 -7.14 4.32
N SER A 123 -24.08 -6.46 3.24
CA SER A 123 -23.56 -7.10 2.03
C SER A 123 -22.05 -7.31 2.15
N ASP A 124 -21.57 -8.40 1.56
CA ASP A 124 -20.16 -8.75 1.46
C ASP A 124 -19.48 -8.07 0.27
N ASN A 125 -18.15 -7.92 0.35
CA ASN A 125 -17.36 -7.28 -0.69
C ASN A 125 -16.98 -8.16 -1.88
N GLU A 126 -17.34 -9.45 -1.91
CA GLU A 126 -16.84 -10.39 -2.93
C GLU A 126 -17.18 -9.99 -4.37
N GLU A 127 -18.38 -9.45 -4.60
CA GLU A 127 -18.79 -8.98 -5.93
C GLU A 127 -17.96 -7.78 -6.39
N LEU A 128 -17.73 -6.81 -5.49
CA LEU A 128 -16.93 -5.61 -5.76
C LEU A 128 -15.46 -5.97 -6.00
N VAL A 129 -14.94 -6.96 -5.28
CA VAL A 129 -13.57 -7.47 -5.49
C VAL A 129 -13.40 -7.99 -6.92
N LYS A 130 -14.34 -8.82 -7.40
CA LYS A 130 -14.29 -9.40 -8.75
C LYS A 130 -14.36 -8.33 -9.84
N GLU A 131 -15.14 -7.28 -9.63
CA GLU A 131 -15.22 -6.16 -10.56
C GLU A 131 -13.94 -5.33 -10.57
N GLY A 132 -13.43 -4.96 -9.39
CA GLY A 132 -12.18 -4.20 -9.27
C GLY A 132 -10.98 -4.95 -9.83
N GLU A 133 -10.90 -6.27 -9.62
CA GLU A 133 -9.83 -7.11 -10.17
C GLU A 133 -9.80 -7.10 -11.70
N LYS A 134 -10.97 -7.17 -12.34
CA LYS A 134 -11.08 -7.06 -13.81
C LYS A 134 -10.60 -5.70 -14.30
N ILE A 135 -11.05 -4.62 -13.65
CA ILE A 135 -10.67 -3.25 -14.03
C ILE A 135 -9.16 -3.05 -13.90
N ILE A 136 -8.56 -3.48 -12.80
CA ILE A 136 -7.11 -3.36 -12.58
C ILE A 136 -6.36 -4.12 -13.67
N SER A 137 -6.74 -5.37 -13.95
CA SER A 137 -6.00 -6.18 -14.91
C SER A 137 -6.14 -5.67 -16.34
N ASP A 138 -7.35 -5.29 -16.75
CA ASP A 138 -7.59 -4.75 -18.09
C ASP A 138 -6.90 -3.40 -18.28
N TYR A 139 -6.95 -2.50 -17.29
CA TYR A 139 -6.35 -1.19 -17.39
C TYR A 139 -4.82 -1.22 -17.31
N THR A 140 -4.24 -1.97 -16.37
CA THR A 140 -2.78 -2.07 -16.22
C THR A 140 -2.12 -2.66 -17.48
N LYS A 141 -2.69 -3.74 -18.04
CA LYS A 141 -2.20 -4.34 -19.29
C LYS A 141 -2.24 -3.35 -20.45
N ARG A 142 -3.36 -2.64 -20.63
CA ARG A 142 -3.50 -1.64 -21.70
C ARG A 142 -2.53 -0.47 -21.51
N TYR A 143 -2.37 0.00 -20.28
CA TYR A 143 -1.51 1.14 -19.95
C TYR A 143 -0.03 0.80 -20.19
N VAL A 144 0.45 -0.33 -19.67
CA VAL A 144 1.85 -0.77 -19.85
C VAL A 144 2.15 -1.05 -21.32
N ALA A 145 1.25 -1.74 -22.03
CA ALA A 145 1.40 -2.00 -23.47
C ALA A 145 1.46 -0.71 -24.31
N TYR A 146 0.69 0.31 -23.92
CA TYR A 146 0.70 1.61 -24.61
C TYR A 146 2.05 2.33 -24.48
N PHE A 147 2.61 2.39 -23.28
CA PHE A 147 3.90 3.06 -23.04
C PHE A 147 5.11 2.24 -23.50
N PHE A 148 4.98 0.92 -23.57
CA PHE A 148 6.04 0.00 -23.97
C PHE A 148 5.63 -0.86 -25.17
N PRO A 149 5.39 -0.26 -26.35
CA PRO A 149 4.84 -0.97 -27.51
C PRO A 149 5.77 -2.01 -28.11
N ARG A 150 7.09 -1.86 -27.89
CA ARG A 150 8.12 -2.79 -28.39
C ARG A 150 8.57 -3.80 -27.34
N PHE A 151 8.10 -3.68 -26.10
CA PHE A 151 8.51 -4.59 -25.04
C PHE A 151 7.81 -5.96 -25.21
N PRO A 152 8.50 -7.08 -24.95
CA PRO A 152 7.92 -8.41 -25.11
C PRO A 152 6.72 -8.66 -24.19
N LEU A 153 5.79 -9.49 -24.67
CA LEU A 153 4.58 -9.85 -23.93
C LEU A 153 4.89 -10.53 -22.59
N GLU A 154 5.93 -11.37 -22.51
CA GLU A 154 6.34 -12.01 -21.26
C GLU A 154 6.72 -10.98 -20.18
N GLY A 155 7.42 -9.91 -20.59
CA GLY A 155 7.79 -8.82 -19.70
C GLY A 155 6.59 -7.99 -19.25
N ILE A 156 5.64 -7.71 -20.15
CA ILE A 156 4.41 -6.99 -19.80
C ILE A 156 3.58 -7.76 -18.78
N ASN A 157 3.40 -9.07 -19.00
CA ASN A 157 2.68 -9.91 -18.05
C ASN A 157 3.36 -9.92 -16.68
N SER A 158 4.69 -10.02 -16.65
CA SER A 158 5.46 -10.00 -15.41
C SER A 158 5.31 -8.67 -14.65
N ILE A 159 5.23 -7.54 -15.36
CA ILE A 159 4.95 -6.22 -14.76
C ILE A 159 3.53 -6.18 -14.19
N CYS A 160 2.54 -6.65 -14.94
CA CYS A 160 1.15 -6.72 -14.49
C CYS A 160 1.01 -7.61 -13.25
N GLU A 161 1.62 -8.80 -13.24
CA GLU A 161 1.63 -9.71 -12.09
C GLU A 161 2.25 -9.07 -10.85
N TYR A 162 3.33 -8.31 -11.00
CA TYR A 162 3.93 -7.55 -9.90
C TYR A 162 2.98 -6.48 -9.36
N LEU A 163 2.35 -5.69 -10.23
CA LEU A 163 1.42 -4.64 -9.82
C LEU A 163 0.13 -5.17 -9.21
N GLU A 164 -0.32 -6.34 -9.66
CA GLU A 164 -1.49 -7.06 -9.15
C GLU A 164 -1.17 -7.92 -7.92
N SER A 165 0.10 -7.98 -7.50
CA SER A 165 0.52 -8.78 -6.34
C SER A 165 -0.14 -8.28 -5.06
N ASP A 166 -0.48 -9.23 -4.18
CA ASP A 166 -1.10 -8.91 -2.90
C ASP A 166 -0.20 -8.02 -2.03
N GLU A 167 1.12 -8.12 -2.17
CA GLU A 167 2.09 -7.29 -1.45
C GLU A 167 1.97 -5.81 -1.84
N VAL A 168 1.96 -5.51 -3.15
CA VAL A 168 1.85 -4.14 -3.66
C VAL A 168 0.47 -3.56 -3.34
N LEU A 169 -0.60 -4.32 -3.59
CA LEU A 169 -1.96 -3.86 -3.32
C LEU A 169 -2.20 -3.66 -1.82
N ALA A 170 -1.66 -4.53 -0.96
CA ALA A 170 -1.77 -4.35 0.48
C ALA A 170 -1.01 -3.10 0.96
N TYR A 171 0.21 -2.88 0.45
CA TYR A 171 1.00 -1.69 0.77
C TYR A 171 0.28 -0.40 0.38
N ILE A 172 -0.32 -0.35 -0.81
CA ILE A 172 -1.13 0.81 -1.24
C ILE A 172 -2.30 0.99 -0.28
N SER A 173 -3.07 -0.06 -0.03
CA SER A 173 -4.24 -0.03 0.86
C SER A 173 -3.90 0.51 2.25
N GLU A 174 -2.83 0.00 2.87
CA GLU A 174 -2.40 0.46 4.20
C GLU A 174 -2.03 1.95 4.21
N ASN A 175 -1.30 2.43 3.20
CA ASN A 175 -0.89 3.83 3.08
C ASN A 175 -2.06 4.77 2.71
N LEU A 176 -3.11 4.25 2.06
CA LEU A 176 -4.38 4.94 1.92
C LEU A 176 -5.15 5.01 3.24
N GLY A 177 -4.68 4.40 4.33
CA GLY A 177 -5.32 4.46 5.64
C GLY A 177 -6.57 3.59 5.75
N THR A 178 -6.68 2.52 4.96
CA THR A 178 -7.81 1.57 5.05
C THR A 178 -7.76 0.74 6.33
N LYS A 179 -6.58 0.59 6.95
CA LYS A 179 -6.31 -0.22 8.16
C LYS A 179 -7.34 -0.11 9.27
N PHE A 180 -7.89 1.08 9.50
CA PHE A 180 -8.85 1.33 10.58
C PHE A 180 -10.32 1.24 10.13
N LEU A 181 -10.56 1.21 8.82
CA LEU A 181 -11.88 1.15 8.20
C LEU A 181 -12.31 -0.27 7.88
N ILE A 182 -11.37 -1.18 7.65
CA ILE A 182 -11.65 -2.58 7.28
C ILE A 182 -12.40 -3.27 8.41
N LEU A 183 -13.58 -3.81 8.07
CA LEU A 183 -14.39 -4.66 8.94
C LEU A 183 -14.07 -6.12 8.59
N SER A 184 -13.18 -6.72 9.38
CA SER A 184 -12.74 -8.11 9.25
C SER A 184 -12.66 -8.79 10.62
N SER A 185 -12.67 -10.13 10.64
CA SER A 185 -12.43 -10.93 11.85
C SER A 185 -10.99 -10.83 12.33
N ASP A 186 -10.05 -10.59 11.41
CA ASP A 186 -8.62 -10.77 11.62
C ASP A 186 -8.00 -9.44 12.04
N TYR A 187 -7.25 -9.45 13.15
CA TYR A 187 -6.55 -8.27 13.63
C TYR A 187 -5.22 -8.65 14.30
N PRO A 188 -4.07 -8.12 13.84
CA PRO A 188 -3.89 -7.20 12.72
C PRO A 188 -4.37 -7.79 11.38
N VAL A 189 -4.84 -6.91 10.50
CA VAL A 189 -5.41 -7.28 9.20
C VAL A 189 -4.32 -7.93 8.33
N GLU A 190 -4.63 -9.08 7.73
CA GLU A 190 -3.72 -9.79 6.83
C GLU A 190 -3.55 -9.06 5.47
N GLN A 191 -2.41 -9.27 4.81
CA GLN A 191 -2.12 -8.68 3.50
C GLN A 191 -3.18 -9.01 2.46
N ALA A 192 -3.67 -10.25 2.42
CA ALA A 192 -4.73 -10.68 1.51
C ALA A 192 -6.03 -9.88 1.71
N THR A 193 -6.36 -9.53 2.95
CA THR A 193 -7.55 -8.73 3.29
C THR A 193 -7.38 -7.27 2.84
N PHE A 194 -6.18 -6.70 2.99
CA PHE A 194 -5.85 -5.39 2.44
C PHE A 194 -5.91 -5.34 0.91
N SER A 195 -5.36 -6.34 0.22
CA SER A 195 -5.44 -6.46 -1.24
C SER A 195 -6.90 -6.54 -1.72
N LYS A 196 -7.71 -7.42 -1.09
CA LYS A 196 -9.15 -7.54 -1.37
C LYS A 196 -9.89 -6.23 -1.15
N THR A 197 -9.64 -5.51 -0.06
CA THR A 197 -10.31 -4.21 0.16
C THR A 197 -9.95 -3.18 -0.89
N LEU A 198 -8.70 -3.10 -1.34
CA LEU A 198 -8.34 -2.17 -2.40
C LEU A 198 -9.06 -2.50 -3.71
N LYS A 199 -9.11 -3.79 -4.08
CA LYS A 199 -9.91 -4.26 -5.23
C LYS A 199 -11.39 -3.88 -5.07
N ALA A 200 -11.97 -4.11 -3.90
CA ALA A 200 -13.36 -3.75 -3.61
C ALA A 200 -13.64 -2.24 -3.70
N ILE A 201 -12.71 -1.40 -3.22
CA ILE A 201 -12.82 0.08 -3.31
C ILE A 201 -12.85 0.52 -4.76
N ILE A 202 -12.02 -0.07 -5.62
CA ILE A 202 -11.99 0.24 -7.06
C ILE A 202 -13.30 -0.21 -7.73
N GLY A 203 -13.83 -1.38 -7.38
CA GLY A 203 -15.15 -1.84 -7.83
C GLY A 203 -16.27 -0.90 -7.37
N ALA A 204 -16.24 -0.46 -6.11
CA ALA A 204 -17.21 0.50 -5.57
C ALA A 204 -17.12 1.87 -6.25
N LEU A 205 -15.92 2.33 -6.60
CA LEU A 205 -15.69 3.56 -7.35
C LEU A 205 -16.32 3.47 -8.74
N CYS A 206 -16.10 2.35 -9.44
CA CYS A 206 -16.68 2.11 -10.76
C CYS A 206 -18.21 2.10 -10.74
N LYS A 207 -18.83 1.55 -9.68
CA LYS A 207 -20.30 1.54 -9.51
C LYS A 207 -20.87 2.88 -9.05
N SER A 208 -20.10 3.67 -8.29
CA SER A 208 -20.54 4.97 -7.78
C SER A 208 -20.47 6.06 -8.84
N GLN A 209 -19.44 6.00 -9.70
CA GLN A 209 -19.16 6.97 -10.75
C GLN A 209 -19.07 6.24 -12.09
N ASP A 210 -17.88 6.23 -12.70
CA ASP A 210 -17.62 5.68 -14.03
C ASP A 210 -16.34 4.82 -14.04
N GLU A 211 -16.27 3.90 -15.00
CA GLU A 211 -15.07 3.11 -15.28
C GLU A 211 -13.86 3.99 -15.60
N LYS A 212 -14.07 5.12 -16.29
CA LYS A 212 -12.99 6.09 -16.60
C LYS A 212 -12.34 6.64 -15.33
N ARG A 213 -13.13 6.89 -14.28
CA ARG A 213 -12.60 7.43 -13.04
C ARG A 213 -11.87 6.36 -12.22
N ALA A 214 -12.41 5.13 -12.21
CA ALA A 214 -11.71 3.97 -11.66
C ALA A 214 -10.35 3.73 -12.35
N ASN A 215 -10.28 3.88 -13.66
CA ASN A 215 -9.05 3.78 -14.44
C ASN A 215 -8.01 4.84 -14.04
N ILE A 216 -8.44 6.09 -13.84
CA ILE A 216 -7.57 7.17 -13.34
C ILE A 216 -7.04 6.84 -11.94
N PHE A 217 -7.89 6.29 -11.06
CA PHE A 217 -7.47 5.85 -9.74
C PHE A 217 -6.38 4.76 -9.80
N VAL A 218 -6.56 3.75 -10.67
CA VAL A 218 -5.54 2.70 -10.90
C VAL A 218 -4.23 3.31 -11.40
N ARG A 219 -4.30 4.26 -12.34
CA ARG A 219 -3.12 4.98 -12.84
C ARG A 219 -2.35 5.69 -11.73
N ASP A 220 -3.06 6.44 -10.89
CA ASP A 220 -2.42 7.34 -9.93
C ASP A 220 -1.88 6.61 -8.70
N PHE A 221 -2.49 5.49 -8.29
CA PHE A 221 -2.07 4.75 -7.10
C PHE A 221 -1.33 3.44 -7.39
N ILE A 222 -1.76 2.66 -8.40
CA ILE A 222 -1.15 1.35 -8.69
C ILE A 222 0.01 1.52 -9.64
N ILE A 223 -0.17 2.23 -10.77
CA ILE A 223 0.88 2.32 -11.80
C ILE A 223 2.08 3.16 -11.32
N THR A 224 1.86 4.12 -10.42
CA THR A 224 2.94 4.91 -9.81
C THR A 224 3.94 4.06 -9.02
N HIS A 225 3.59 2.84 -8.61
CA HIS A 225 4.54 1.89 -8.01
C HIS A 225 5.62 1.37 -8.95
N LEU A 226 5.49 1.56 -10.28
CA LEU A 226 6.58 1.30 -11.22
C LEU A 226 7.68 2.38 -11.18
N ALA A 227 7.43 3.53 -10.56
CA ALA A 227 8.40 4.60 -10.49
C ALA A 227 9.68 4.15 -9.76
N GLY A 228 10.83 4.32 -10.41
CA GLY A 228 12.13 3.95 -9.86
C GLY A 228 12.47 2.46 -9.95
N LYS A 229 11.63 1.63 -10.57
CA LYS A 229 11.93 0.22 -10.88
C LYS A 229 12.49 0.08 -12.29
N GLU A 230 13.48 -0.79 -12.48
CA GLU A 230 13.96 -1.13 -13.82
C GLU A 230 12.98 -2.07 -14.51
N ILE A 231 12.51 -1.69 -15.70
CA ILE A 231 11.54 -2.47 -16.48
C ILE A 231 12.11 -3.81 -16.92
N HIS A 232 13.43 -3.87 -17.15
CA HIS A 232 14.09 -5.09 -17.59
C HIS A 232 14.23 -6.13 -16.48
N ASP A 233 14.14 -5.74 -15.20
CA ASP A 233 14.15 -6.70 -14.08
C ASP A 233 12.94 -7.65 -14.12
N PHE A 234 11.84 -7.19 -14.73
CA PHE A 234 10.63 -8.01 -14.93
C PHE A 234 10.75 -8.97 -16.11
N LEU A 235 11.69 -8.74 -17.04
CA LEU A 235 11.93 -9.63 -18.16
C LEU A 235 13.12 -10.53 -17.85
N LYS A 236 12.85 -11.72 -17.30
CA LYS A 236 13.87 -12.72 -17.02
C LYS A 236 14.39 -13.32 -18.33
N ILE A 237 15.65 -13.05 -18.65
CA ILE A 237 16.35 -13.61 -19.81
C ILE A 237 17.58 -14.35 -19.30
N ASP A 238 17.61 -15.68 -19.50
CA ASP A 238 18.75 -16.49 -19.08
C ASP A 238 19.99 -16.24 -19.96
N ASN A 239 19.82 -16.30 -21.29
CA ASN A 239 20.90 -16.14 -22.26
C ASN A 239 20.67 -14.91 -23.18
N PRO A 240 21.05 -13.68 -22.77
CA PRO A 240 20.74 -12.47 -23.53
C PRO A 240 21.42 -12.43 -24.92
N VAL A 241 22.62 -13.01 -25.05
CA VAL A 241 23.36 -13.06 -26.32
C VAL A 241 22.63 -13.93 -27.35
N GLU A 242 22.11 -15.09 -26.95
CA GLU A 242 21.38 -15.99 -27.84
C GLU A 242 20.06 -15.38 -28.29
N VAL A 243 19.33 -14.73 -27.37
CA VAL A 243 18.09 -14.02 -27.68
C VAL A 243 18.34 -12.88 -28.67
N LEU A 244 19.38 -12.08 -28.44
CA LEU A 244 19.78 -11.00 -29.34
C LEU A 244 20.10 -11.54 -30.74
N ASN A 245 20.89 -12.61 -30.83
CA ASN A 245 21.22 -13.24 -32.12
C ASN A 245 19.99 -13.84 -32.81
N CYS A 246 19.05 -14.43 -32.06
CA CYS A 246 17.79 -14.92 -32.61
C CYS A 246 16.94 -13.79 -33.21
N ILE A 247 16.87 -12.64 -32.56
CA ILE A 247 16.18 -11.45 -33.07
C ILE A 247 16.85 -10.94 -34.34
N LEU A 248 18.18 -10.78 -34.33
CA LEU A 248 18.93 -10.28 -35.49
C LEU A 248 18.82 -11.20 -36.71
N LYS A 249 18.83 -12.52 -36.50
CA LYS A 249 18.61 -13.51 -37.57
C LYS A 249 17.25 -13.34 -38.25
N LYS A 250 16.19 -13.07 -37.49
CA LYS A 250 14.84 -12.83 -38.05
C LYS A 250 14.77 -11.52 -38.83
N ASP A 251 15.52 -10.51 -38.39
CA ASP A 251 15.64 -9.23 -39.09
C ASP A 251 16.60 -9.29 -40.29
N GLY A 252 17.16 -10.46 -40.60
CA GLY A 252 18.09 -10.67 -41.72
C GLY A 252 19.48 -10.04 -41.51
N ARG A 253 19.82 -9.70 -40.27
CA ARG A 253 21.13 -9.14 -39.89
C ARG A 253 22.11 -10.25 -39.50
N LYS A 254 23.41 -9.93 -39.52
CA LYS A 254 24.44 -10.85 -39.05
C LYS A 254 24.39 -11.02 -37.52
N GLU A 255 24.99 -12.11 -37.04
CA GLU A 255 25.17 -12.33 -35.61
C GLU A 255 26.03 -11.22 -35.00
N CYS A 256 25.78 -10.91 -33.72
CA CYS A 256 26.53 -9.90 -32.99
C CYS A 256 27.95 -10.37 -32.67
N GLU A 257 28.93 -9.54 -33.00
CA GLU A 257 30.34 -9.70 -32.61
C GLU A 257 30.66 -8.84 -31.37
N PRO A 258 31.05 -9.44 -30.23
CA PRO A 258 31.55 -8.69 -29.09
C PRO A 258 32.98 -8.17 -29.35
N ARG A 259 33.25 -6.91 -28.97
CA ARG A 259 34.58 -6.28 -29.03
C ARG A 259 34.85 -5.49 -27.76
N ILE A 260 36.06 -5.63 -27.21
CA ILE A 260 36.50 -4.82 -26.08
C ILE A 260 36.78 -3.41 -26.58
N ILE A 261 36.03 -2.44 -26.07
CA ILE A 261 36.20 -1.00 -26.35
C ILE A 261 37.20 -0.39 -25.37
N GLY A 262 37.16 -0.82 -24.11
CA GLY A 262 38.01 -0.31 -23.04
C GLY A 262 38.29 -1.38 -21.99
N LYS A 263 39.41 -1.24 -21.30
CA LYS A 263 39.77 -2.10 -20.17
C LYS A 263 40.54 -1.30 -19.13
N SER A 264 40.25 -1.54 -17.86
CA SER A 264 40.92 -0.90 -16.73
C SER A 264 41.24 -1.95 -15.67
N ALA A 265 42.38 -1.77 -15.00
CA ALA A 265 42.79 -2.56 -13.84
C ALA A 265 42.71 -4.10 -14.03
N THR A 266 43.05 -4.60 -15.22
CA THR A 266 42.80 -5.98 -15.69
C THR A 266 43.41 -7.09 -14.83
N GLU A 267 44.46 -6.77 -14.08
CA GLU A 267 45.19 -7.71 -13.22
C GLU A 267 44.80 -7.59 -11.73
N THR A 268 43.76 -6.80 -11.43
CA THR A 268 43.30 -6.56 -10.06
C THR A 268 41.91 -7.15 -9.83
N ILE A 269 41.53 -7.25 -8.56
CA ILE A 269 40.18 -7.68 -8.16
C ILE A 269 39.11 -6.68 -8.65
N LEU A 270 39.50 -5.43 -8.91
CA LEU A 270 38.62 -4.36 -9.42
C LEU A 270 38.78 -4.18 -10.93
N ALA A 271 39.08 -5.27 -11.66
CA ALA A 271 39.13 -5.25 -13.11
C ALA A 271 37.79 -4.79 -13.68
N ASN A 272 37.85 -3.99 -14.73
CA ASN A 272 36.68 -3.51 -15.44
C ASN A 272 36.93 -3.64 -16.94
N TYR A 273 36.09 -4.44 -17.59
CA TYR A 273 36.08 -4.64 -19.03
C TYR A 273 34.87 -3.94 -19.63
N HIS A 274 35.10 -3.07 -20.60
CA HIS A 274 34.07 -2.39 -21.35
C HIS A 274 33.94 -3.00 -22.75
N VAL A 275 32.79 -3.61 -23.02
CA VAL A 275 32.52 -4.39 -24.23
C VAL A 275 31.39 -3.75 -25.03
N GLY A 276 31.56 -3.68 -26.34
CA GLY A 276 30.52 -3.32 -27.30
C GLY A 276 30.10 -4.51 -28.15
N MET A 277 28.80 -4.59 -28.41
CA MET A 277 28.19 -5.56 -29.32
C MET A 277 27.99 -4.91 -30.69
N TYR A 278 28.54 -5.51 -31.75
CA TYR A 278 28.45 -4.98 -33.11
C TYR A 278 27.74 -5.95 -34.05
N SER A 279 26.80 -5.46 -34.85
CA SER A 279 26.20 -6.18 -35.97
C SER A 279 26.41 -5.37 -37.24
N ASP A 280 26.94 -5.98 -38.30
CA ASP A 280 27.23 -5.28 -39.58
C ASP A 280 28.05 -3.98 -39.42
N LYS A 281 29.03 -4.00 -38.51
CA LYS A 281 29.88 -2.86 -38.13
C LYS A 281 29.13 -1.69 -37.46
N GLN A 282 27.87 -1.87 -37.07
CA GLN A 282 27.10 -0.92 -36.28
C GLN A 282 27.06 -1.39 -34.82
N MET A 283 27.31 -0.47 -33.88
CA MET A 283 27.22 -0.76 -32.46
C MET A 283 25.74 -0.85 -32.05
N MET A 284 25.35 -2.00 -31.51
CA MET A 284 23.99 -2.26 -31.04
C MET A 284 23.82 -1.87 -29.57
N GLY A 285 24.83 -2.14 -28.74
CA GLY A 285 24.84 -1.84 -27.31
C GLY A 285 26.24 -1.98 -26.72
N HIS A 286 26.43 -1.49 -25.51
CA HIS A 286 27.70 -1.59 -24.79
C HIS A 286 27.48 -1.58 -23.28
N SER A 287 28.35 -2.25 -22.54
CA SER A 287 28.32 -2.22 -21.08
C SER A 287 29.69 -2.55 -20.49
N SER A 288 29.82 -2.31 -19.19
CA SER A 288 30.98 -2.69 -18.38
C SER A 288 30.68 -3.92 -17.51
N GLY A 289 31.70 -4.73 -17.25
CA GLY A 289 31.61 -5.86 -16.33
C GLY A 289 32.96 -6.16 -15.66
N GLU A 290 32.89 -6.90 -14.55
CA GLU A 290 34.07 -7.32 -13.78
C GLU A 290 34.93 -8.33 -14.56
N THR A 291 34.27 -9.22 -15.31
CA THR A 291 34.89 -10.17 -16.24
C THR A 291 34.44 -9.89 -17.67
N VAL A 292 35.18 -10.43 -18.64
CA VAL A 292 34.85 -10.26 -20.08
C VAL A 292 33.48 -10.88 -20.39
N ASP A 293 33.17 -12.05 -19.83
CA ASP A 293 31.91 -12.75 -20.09
C ASP A 293 30.71 -11.97 -19.53
N ILE A 294 30.80 -11.47 -18.30
CA ILE A 294 29.77 -10.62 -17.69
C ILE A 294 29.59 -9.34 -18.51
N ALA A 295 30.69 -8.72 -18.98
CA ALA A 295 30.61 -7.53 -19.81
C ALA A 295 29.91 -7.80 -21.16
N ILE A 296 30.11 -8.98 -21.75
CA ILE A 296 29.42 -9.41 -22.97
C ILE A 296 27.92 -9.58 -22.71
N GLU A 297 27.54 -10.28 -21.64
CA GLU A 297 26.14 -10.47 -21.26
C GLU A 297 25.43 -9.14 -21.01
N MET A 298 26.03 -8.27 -20.21
CA MET A 298 25.49 -6.94 -19.92
C MET A 298 25.41 -6.04 -21.16
N ALA A 299 26.37 -6.14 -22.09
CA ALA A 299 26.31 -5.43 -23.35
C ALA A 299 25.21 -5.95 -24.28
N ALA A 300 24.91 -7.26 -24.24
CA ALA A 300 23.78 -7.84 -24.94
C ALA A 300 22.44 -7.40 -24.33
N VAL A 301 22.34 -7.29 -23.00
CA VAL A 301 21.19 -6.72 -22.30
C VAL A 301 20.98 -5.26 -22.70
N ASP A 302 22.02 -4.43 -22.74
CA ASP A 302 21.92 -3.04 -23.22
C ASP A 302 21.43 -2.97 -24.67
N ALA A 303 21.92 -3.85 -25.54
CA ALA A 303 21.45 -3.95 -26.92
C ALA A 303 19.95 -4.31 -26.99
N LEU A 304 19.46 -5.23 -26.15
CA LEU A 304 18.04 -5.57 -26.06
C LEU A 304 17.22 -4.40 -25.51
N LYS A 305 17.67 -3.71 -24.45
CA LYS A 305 17.03 -2.49 -23.92
C LYS A 305 16.88 -1.43 -25.01
N ARG A 306 17.90 -1.24 -25.85
CA ARG A 306 17.84 -0.33 -27.00
C ARG A 306 16.86 -0.79 -28.08
N LEU A 307 16.80 -2.09 -28.41
CA LEU A 307 15.84 -2.62 -29.37
C LEU A 307 14.38 -2.44 -28.90
N PHE A 308 14.13 -2.66 -27.61
CA PHE A 308 12.80 -2.53 -27.00
C PHE A 308 12.41 -1.09 -26.65
N HIS A 309 13.29 -0.11 -26.87
CA HIS A 309 13.12 1.29 -26.47
C HIS A 309 12.89 1.46 -24.95
N THR A 310 13.56 0.67 -24.12
CA THR A 310 13.43 0.70 -22.65
C THR A 310 14.73 1.14 -21.95
N THR A 311 15.55 1.95 -22.62
CA THR A 311 16.76 2.53 -22.01
C THR A 311 16.40 3.59 -20.97
N ASP A 312 17.33 3.91 -20.08
CA ASP A 312 17.13 4.92 -19.03
C ASP A 312 16.82 6.33 -19.59
N SER A 313 17.22 6.58 -20.84
CA SER A 313 16.91 7.81 -21.58
C SER A 313 15.49 7.85 -22.15
N HIS A 314 14.69 6.81 -21.94
CA HIS A 314 13.31 6.75 -22.40
C HIS A 314 12.47 7.87 -21.80
N ARG A 315 11.46 8.33 -22.54
CA ARG A 315 10.57 9.40 -22.07
C ARG A 315 9.82 8.91 -20.81
N PRO A 316 9.70 9.75 -19.78
CA PRO A 316 8.88 9.42 -18.63
C PRO A 316 7.46 9.06 -19.04
N ILE A 317 6.87 8.11 -18.32
CA ILE A 317 5.46 7.75 -18.47
C ILE A 317 4.62 8.98 -18.16
N SER A 318 3.68 9.31 -19.05
CA SER A 318 2.78 10.45 -18.86
C SER A 318 1.59 10.03 -18.00
N TYR A 319 1.43 10.69 -16.85
CA TYR A 319 0.26 10.53 -15.99
C TYR A 319 -0.90 11.46 -16.38
N ASN A 320 -0.70 12.39 -17.31
CA ASN A 320 -1.73 13.33 -17.76
C ASN A 320 -2.52 12.81 -18.97
N LEU A 321 -2.94 11.54 -18.93
CA LEU A 321 -3.75 10.93 -19.99
C LEU A 321 -5.18 10.76 -19.50
N GLU A 322 -6.11 11.47 -20.13
CA GLU A 322 -7.55 11.31 -19.86
C GLU A 322 -8.09 9.99 -20.42
N GLU A 323 -7.60 9.58 -21.59
CA GLU A 323 -7.99 8.32 -22.23
C GLU A 323 -6.77 7.61 -22.82
N LEU A 324 -6.75 6.27 -22.70
CA LEU A 324 -5.77 5.43 -23.37
C LEU A 324 -6.20 5.23 -24.83
N PRO A 325 -5.30 5.42 -25.81
CA PRO A 325 -5.62 5.12 -27.21
C PRO A 325 -5.72 3.61 -27.47
N ALA A 326 -6.06 3.25 -28.70
CA ALA A 326 -6.39 1.89 -29.12
C ALA A 326 -5.34 0.82 -28.72
N GLN A 327 -5.83 -0.43 -28.56
CA GLN A 327 -5.05 -1.58 -28.11
C GLN A 327 -3.73 -1.73 -28.87
N VAL A 328 -2.64 -1.78 -28.11
CA VAL A 328 -1.31 -2.13 -28.61
C VAL A 328 -1.12 -3.63 -28.49
N THR A 329 -0.79 -4.27 -29.61
CA THR A 329 -0.49 -5.71 -29.66
C THR A 329 1.02 -5.92 -29.54
N ASN A 330 1.49 -6.30 -28.35
CA ASN A 330 2.88 -6.69 -28.13
C ASN A 330 3.14 -8.10 -28.66
N LEU A 331 4.37 -8.33 -29.14
CA LEU A 331 4.81 -9.64 -29.61
C LEU A 331 5.43 -10.44 -28.46
N LYS A 332 5.30 -11.77 -28.54
CA LYS A 332 6.09 -12.67 -27.69
C LYS A 332 7.57 -12.55 -28.06
N LEU A 333 8.47 -12.80 -27.12
CA LEU A 333 9.91 -12.76 -27.35
C LEU A 333 10.34 -13.72 -28.49
N SER A 334 9.69 -14.89 -28.57
CA SER A 334 9.91 -15.89 -29.62
C SER A 334 9.49 -15.42 -31.02
N GLU A 335 8.59 -14.44 -31.12
CA GLU A 335 8.04 -13.92 -32.39
C GLU A 335 8.56 -12.51 -32.70
N TRP A 336 9.31 -11.91 -31.76
CA TRP A 336 9.78 -10.54 -31.87
C TRP A 336 10.72 -10.34 -33.06
N ASN A 337 10.45 -9.30 -33.85
CA ASN A 337 11.26 -8.81 -34.96
C ASN A 337 11.07 -7.28 -35.11
N LEU A 338 12.11 -6.58 -35.57
CA LEU A 338 12.07 -5.12 -35.72
C LEU A 338 11.09 -4.68 -36.82
N ALA A 339 10.99 -5.47 -37.89
CA ALA A 339 10.14 -5.18 -39.05
C ALA A 339 8.63 -5.09 -38.71
N ALA A 340 8.17 -5.72 -37.62
CA ALA A 340 6.79 -5.61 -37.18
C ALA A 340 6.44 -4.22 -36.61
N PHE A 341 7.45 -3.47 -36.14
CA PHE A 341 7.26 -2.18 -35.48
C PHE A 341 7.61 -0.98 -36.36
N GLU A 342 8.29 -1.20 -37.50
CA GLU A 342 8.62 -0.15 -38.48
C GLU A 342 7.49 0.13 -39.48
N LYS A 343 6.50 -0.76 -39.59
CA LYS A 343 5.37 -0.65 -40.52
C LYS A 343 4.13 0.09 -39.96
N LYS A 344 4.23 0.74 -38.80
CA LYS A 344 3.12 1.44 -38.15
C LYS A 344 3.34 2.94 -38.07
#